data_AF-A0A7V2YXD5-F1
#
_entry.id   AF-A0A7V2YXD5-F1
#
_cell.length_a   1.000
_cell.length_b   1.000
_cell.length_c   1.000
_cell.angle_alpha   90.00
_cell.angle_beta   90.00
_cell.angle_gamma   90.00
#
_symmetry.space_group_name_H-M   'P 1'
#
loop_
_entity.id
_entity.type
_entity.pdbx_description
1 polymer ?
#
loop_
_entity_poly.entity_id
_entity_poly.type
_entity_poly.pdbx_seq_one_letter_code
_entity_poly.pdbx_strand_id
1 'polypeptide(L)'
;MASVSDDANAPNASGEADGAASGPEGRSGAINLAGMIDESRILDLDATGKDEALERLIEALATAPQVTDPKALREGILEREHTLSTGVGIGVAIPHVRLASVKEFVIAIGRLGRGIDFGSLDRMPVRLIVMIAVPERQAREYLNVVAALLKRLKEDATRRRIMFARTPKEIKAALVEASEDA
;
A
#
# COMPACT_ATOMS: atom_id res chain seq x y z
N MET A 1 -78.42 3.51 31.53
CA MET A 1 -77.58 4.23 32.51
C MET A 1 -76.20 4.33 31.90
N ALA A 2 -75.93 5.30 31.01
CA ALA A 2 -75.70 6.72 31.27
C ALA A 2 -74.49 6.96 32.17
N SER A 3 -73.33 7.29 31.59
CA SER A 3 -72.64 8.57 31.83
C SER A 3 -71.45 8.71 30.88
N VAL A 4 -71.52 9.79 30.11
CA VAL A 4 -70.50 10.36 29.24
C VAL A 4 -69.67 11.32 30.08
N SER A 5 -68.37 11.46 29.78
CA SER A 5 -67.64 12.71 30.04
C SER A 5 -66.52 12.84 29.00
N ASP A 6 -66.75 13.80 28.10
CA ASP A 6 -65.79 14.45 27.22
C ASP A 6 -64.59 15.03 28.00
N ASP A 7 -63.42 15.11 27.38
CA ASP A 7 -62.89 16.43 27.01
C ASP A 7 -61.70 16.35 26.03
N ALA A 8 -61.58 17.42 25.26
CA ALA A 8 -60.85 17.56 24.00
C ALA A 8 -59.31 17.72 24.11
N ASN A 9 -58.64 17.44 22.99
CA ASN A 9 -57.87 18.42 22.18
C ASN A 9 -56.55 17.84 21.63
N ALA A 10 -56.42 17.87 20.30
CA ALA A 10 -55.24 17.49 19.50
C ALA A 10 -54.22 18.68 19.43
N PRO A 11 -53.15 18.70 18.59
CA PRO A 11 -52.53 17.66 17.76
C PRO A 11 -50.97 17.66 17.80
N ASN A 12 -50.32 16.64 17.24
CA ASN A 12 -49.14 16.81 16.35
C ASN A 12 -48.91 15.45 15.65
N ALA A 13 -49.27 15.31 14.37
CA ALA A 13 -48.36 15.43 13.21
C ALA A 13 -47.08 14.57 13.38
N SER A 14 -46.72 13.63 12.53
CA SER A 14 -47.15 13.28 11.18
C SER A 14 -46.57 11.89 10.91
N GLY A 15 -47.42 10.89 10.75
CA GLY A 15 -47.04 9.58 10.23
C GLY A 15 -47.14 9.57 8.71
N GLU A 16 -46.11 9.01 8.10
CA GLU A 16 -46.06 8.45 6.75
C GLU A 16 -45.96 9.44 5.56
N ALA A 17 -44.77 9.52 4.97
CA ALA A 17 -44.56 8.95 3.63
C ALA A 17 -43.06 8.81 3.31
N ASP A 18 -42.73 7.64 2.77
CA ASP A 18 -41.72 7.35 1.75
C ASP A 18 -40.26 7.76 1.93
N GLY A 19 -39.39 6.79 1.67
CA GLY A 19 -38.00 7.06 1.35
C GLY A 19 -37.13 5.83 1.44
N ALA A 20 -37.11 5.04 0.38
CA ALA A 20 -36.02 4.12 0.10
C ALA A 20 -34.68 4.85 0.26
N ALA A 21 -33.80 4.33 1.11
CA ALA A 21 -32.39 4.63 1.05
C ALA A 21 -31.62 3.33 1.27
N SER A 22 -31.48 2.59 0.17
CA SER A 22 -30.32 1.76 -0.11
C SER A 22 -29.05 2.45 0.40
N GLY A 23 -28.49 1.94 1.49
CA GLY A 23 -27.16 2.32 1.93
C GLY A 23 -26.15 2.03 0.81
N PRO A 24 -25.13 2.87 0.59
CA PRO A 24 -24.19 2.62 -0.47
C PRO A 24 -23.31 1.44 -0.07
N GLU A 25 -23.68 0.24 -0.49
CA GLU A 25 -22.71 -0.78 -0.86
C GLU A 25 -21.99 -0.24 -2.11
N GLY A 26 -20.98 0.59 -1.89
CA GLY A 26 -20.57 1.58 -2.88
C GLY A 26 -19.07 1.76 -2.99
N ARG A 27 -18.50 1.04 -3.96
CA ARG A 27 -17.25 1.28 -4.70
C ARG A 27 -16.00 0.62 -4.12
N SER A 28 -15.54 -0.43 -4.81
CA SER A 28 -14.11 -0.73 -4.91
C SER A 28 -13.44 0.51 -5.50
N GLY A 29 -13.02 1.44 -4.62
CA GLY A 29 -12.28 2.62 -5.02
C GLY A 29 -11.04 2.19 -5.79
N ALA A 30 -10.79 2.80 -6.94
CA ALA A 30 -9.56 2.57 -7.67
C ALA A 30 -8.36 2.81 -6.73
N ILE A 31 -7.42 1.86 -6.69
CA ILE A 31 -6.26 1.92 -5.82
C ILE A 31 -5.43 3.15 -6.20
N ASN A 32 -5.28 4.09 -5.27
CA ASN A 32 -4.45 5.28 -5.48
C ASN A 32 -3.00 5.02 -5.04
N LEU A 33 -2.22 4.32 -5.88
CA LEU A 33 -0.79 4.08 -5.62
C LEU A 33 0.00 5.40 -5.50
N ALA A 34 -0.37 6.43 -6.27
CA ALA A 34 0.33 7.71 -6.26
C ALA A 34 0.26 8.42 -4.91
N GLY A 35 -0.82 8.23 -4.15
CA GLY A 35 -0.97 8.77 -2.79
C GLY A 35 -0.17 8.02 -1.72
N MET A 36 0.29 6.80 -2.00
CA MET A 36 1.05 5.97 -1.05
C MET A 36 2.57 6.18 -1.18
N ILE A 37 3.02 6.76 -2.30
CA ILE A 37 4.43 6.94 -2.64
C ILE A 37 4.79 8.42 -2.50
N ASP A 38 5.75 8.72 -1.64
CA ASP A 38 6.40 10.03 -1.56
C ASP A 38 7.79 9.94 -2.17
N GLU A 39 8.15 10.97 -2.95
CA GLU A 39 9.42 11.02 -3.68
C GLU A 39 10.64 11.03 -2.74
N SER A 40 10.48 11.55 -1.51
CA SER A 40 11.53 11.54 -0.47
C SER A 40 11.90 10.13 0.04
N ARG A 41 11.07 9.12 -0.25
CA ARG A 41 11.28 7.71 0.16
C ARG A 41 11.66 6.81 -1.03
N ILE A 42 12.13 7.41 -2.11
CA ILE A 42 12.67 6.71 -3.27
C ILE A 42 14.19 6.88 -3.26
N LEU A 43 14.91 5.76 -3.17
CA LEU A 43 16.34 5.74 -2.98
C LEU A 43 17.04 5.04 -4.15
N ASP A 44 18.12 5.64 -4.62
CA ASP A 44 19.18 4.91 -5.30
C ASP A 44 20.08 4.27 -4.24
N LEU A 45 20.03 2.95 -4.14
CA LEU A 45 20.74 2.17 -3.14
C LEU A 45 22.13 1.78 -3.65
N ASP A 46 23.12 1.94 -2.79
CA ASP A 46 24.50 1.45 -2.91
C ASP A 46 24.73 0.15 -2.11
N ALA A 47 23.65 -0.43 -1.57
CA ALA A 47 23.70 -1.65 -0.78
C ALA A 47 24.30 -2.84 -1.53
N THR A 48 25.14 -3.59 -0.82
CA THR A 48 25.86 -4.76 -1.36
C THR A 48 25.20 -6.09 -1.05
N GLY A 49 24.19 -6.07 -0.16
CA GLY A 49 23.45 -7.25 0.26
C GLY A 49 22.04 -6.93 0.73
N LYS A 50 21.26 -8.00 0.94
CA LYS A 50 19.84 -7.96 1.30
C LYS A 50 19.57 -7.15 2.58
N ASP A 51 20.30 -7.44 3.65
CA ASP A 51 20.05 -6.84 4.96
C ASP A 51 20.30 -5.33 4.93
N GLU A 52 21.40 -4.90 4.31
CA GLU A 52 21.70 -3.49 4.12
C GLU A 52 20.62 -2.79 3.30
N ALA A 53 20.15 -3.40 2.21
CA ALA A 53 19.07 -2.83 1.39
C ALA A 53 17.75 -2.70 2.16
N LEU A 54 17.43 -3.68 3.02
CA LEU A 54 16.25 -3.64 3.88
C LEU A 54 16.35 -2.53 4.93
N GLU A 55 17.47 -2.41 5.65
CA GLU A 55 17.66 -1.37 6.67
C GLU A 55 17.50 0.03 6.08
N ARG A 56 18.14 0.31 4.94
CA ARG A 56 18.04 1.63 4.27
C ARG A 56 16.60 1.98 3.87
N LEU A 57 15.83 0.99 3.44
CA LEU A 57 14.42 1.19 3.09
C LEU A 57 13.52 1.29 4.31
N ILE A 58 13.80 0.56 5.39
CA ILE A 58 13.09 0.67 6.67
C ILE A 58 13.29 2.08 7.24
N GLU A 59 14.53 2.59 7.23
CA GLU A 59 14.85 3.96 7.65
C GLU A 59 14.04 5.00 6.86
N ALA A 60 14.01 4.88 5.53
CA ALA A 60 13.22 5.77 4.68
C ALA A 60 11.72 5.65 4.96
N LEU A 61 11.20 4.43 5.09
CA LEU A 61 9.79 4.18 5.34
C LEU A 61 9.34 4.72 6.71
N ALA A 62 10.20 4.63 7.72
CA ALA A 62 9.98 5.16 9.06
C ALA A 62 9.89 6.69 9.13
N THR A 63 10.37 7.42 8.11
CA THR A 63 10.20 8.89 8.05
C THR A 63 8.74 9.31 7.80
N ALA A 64 7.88 8.39 7.39
CA ALA A 64 6.49 8.68 7.08
C ALA A 64 5.68 8.94 8.37
N PRO A 65 4.91 10.05 8.47
CA PRO A 65 4.12 10.36 9.68
C PRO A 65 3.01 9.33 9.98
N GLN A 66 2.69 8.47 9.02
CA GLN A 66 1.77 7.35 9.16
C GLN A 66 2.36 6.21 10.02
N VAL A 67 3.69 6.10 10.11
CA VAL A 67 4.39 5.11 10.93
C VAL A 67 4.65 5.71 12.31
N THR A 68 3.98 5.18 13.34
CA THR A 68 4.11 5.69 14.71
C THR A 68 5.08 4.91 15.58
N ASP A 69 5.56 3.76 15.11
CA ASP A 69 6.55 2.95 15.80
C ASP A 69 7.59 2.39 14.81
N PRO A 70 8.69 3.13 14.58
CA PRO A 70 9.78 2.70 13.72
C PRO A 70 10.44 1.38 14.16
N LYS A 71 10.43 1.08 15.47
CA LYS A 71 11.04 -0.13 16.00
C LYS A 71 10.20 -1.35 15.62
N ALA A 72 8.89 -1.28 15.86
CA ALA A 72 7.96 -2.32 15.44
C ALA A 72 7.96 -2.51 13.91
N LEU A 73 8.08 -1.42 13.14
CA LEU A 73 8.24 -1.48 11.68
C LEU A 73 9.46 -2.31 11.28
N ARG A 74 10.62 -2.00 11.85
CA ARG A 74 11.88 -2.69 11.57
C ARG A 74 11.78 -4.17 11.92
N GLU A 75 11.38 -4.48 13.15
CA GLU A 75 11.28 -5.86 13.64
C GLU A 75 10.33 -6.69 12.77
N GLY A 76 9.14 -6.16 12.47
CA GLY A 76 8.15 -6.87 11.69
C GLY A 76 8.55 -7.11 10.22
N ILE A 77 9.26 -6.17 9.58
CA ILE A 77 9.77 -6.38 8.22
C ILE A 77 10.83 -7.48 8.20
N LEU A 78 11.80 -7.44 9.13
CA LEU A 78 12.88 -8.40 9.17
C LEU A 78 12.38 -9.81 9.53
N GLU A 79 11.46 -9.93 10.49
CA GLU A 79 10.84 -11.21 10.84
C GLU A 79 10.07 -11.82 9.66
N ARG A 80 9.29 -10.99 8.96
CA ARG A 80 8.55 -11.42 7.76
C ARG A 80 9.50 -11.92 6.68
N GLU A 81 10.60 -11.21 6.44
CA GLU A 81 11.57 -11.54 5.41
C GLU A 81 12.37 -12.80 5.75
N HIS A 82 12.71 -13.00 7.03
CA HIS A 82 13.43 -14.17 7.52
C HIS A 82 12.62 -15.46 7.38
N THR A 83 11.29 -15.39 7.51
CA THR A 83 10.40 -16.54 7.36
C THR A 83 10.43 -17.10 5.93
N LEU A 84 10.30 -16.21 4.94
CA LEU A 84 10.39 -16.55 3.52
C LEU A 84 10.69 -15.29 2.74
N SER A 85 11.65 -15.39 1.82
CA SER A 85 12.03 -14.29 0.94
C SER A 85 10.82 -13.64 0.26
N THR A 86 10.83 -12.31 0.20
CA THR A 86 9.85 -11.54 -0.58
C THR A 86 10.37 -11.15 -1.96
N GLY A 87 11.49 -11.73 -2.40
CA GLY A 87 11.96 -11.69 -3.78
C GLY A 87 11.01 -12.47 -4.69
N VAL A 88 10.22 -11.77 -5.49
CA VAL A 88 9.18 -12.35 -6.36
C VAL A 88 9.71 -12.82 -7.71
N GLY A 89 11.01 -12.61 -7.96
CA GLY A 89 11.67 -12.84 -9.23
C GLY A 89 11.67 -11.61 -10.13
N ILE A 90 12.06 -11.77 -11.40
CA ILE A 90 12.15 -10.70 -12.42
C ILE A 90 12.95 -9.46 -11.97
N GLY A 91 13.90 -9.66 -11.04
CA GLY A 91 14.71 -8.59 -10.45
C GLY A 91 13.98 -7.72 -9.42
N VAL A 92 12.86 -8.18 -8.87
CA VAL A 92 11.98 -7.43 -7.96
C VAL A 92 11.82 -8.14 -6.61
N ALA A 93 11.80 -7.36 -5.53
CA ALA A 93 11.31 -7.78 -4.21
C ALA A 93 10.21 -6.85 -3.68
N ILE A 94 9.27 -7.39 -2.89
CA ILE A 94 8.21 -6.62 -2.24
C ILE A 94 8.15 -6.95 -0.74
N PRO A 95 9.13 -6.47 0.07
CA PRO A 95 9.06 -6.61 1.51
C PRO A 95 7.84 -5.87 2.05
N HIS A 96 7.09 -6.49 2.95
CA HIS A 96 5.84 -5.90 3.44
C HIS A 96 5.56 -6.32 4.87
N VAL A 97 4.92 -5.45 5.64
CA VAL A 97 4.45 -5.78 6.99
C VAL A 97 3.10 -5.13 7.28
N ARG A 98 2.27 -5.82 8.05
CA ARG A 98 1.01 -5.30 8.59
C ARG A 98 1.19 -5.01 10.07
N LEU A 99 0.91 -3.78 10.50
CA LEU A 99 1.10 -3.35 11.89
C LEU A 99 0.00 -2.39 12.33
N ALA A 100 -0.41 -2.49 13.60
CA ALA A 100 -1.28 -1.51 14.25
C ALA A 100 -0.64 -0.10 14.35
N SER A 101 0.69 -0.03 14.37
CA SER A 101 1.47 1.21 14.41
C SER A 101 1.61 1.92 13.06
N VAL A 102 0.87 1.45 12.04
CA VAL A 102 0.78 2.08 10.71
C VAL A 102 -0.64 2.60 10.54
N LYS A 103 -0.79 3.90 10.27
CA LYS A 103 -2.09 4.56 10.15
C LYS A 103 -2.72 4.45 8.77
N GLU A 104 -1.91 4.51 7.72
CA GLU A 104 -2.29 4.41 6.30
C GLU A 104 -1.17 3.71 5.53
N PHE A 105 -1.45 3.22 4.32
CA PHE A 105 -0.42 2.62 3.45
C PHE A 105 0.75 3.58 3.21
N VAL A 106 1.96 3.05 3.33
CA VAL A 106 3.19 3.77 3.00
C VAL A 106 4.06 2.87 2.12
N ILE A 107 4.63 3.44 1.06
CA ILE A 107 5.58 2.77 0.19
C ILE A 107 6.94 3.50 0.23
N ALA A 108 8.01 2.71 0.23
CA ALA A 108 9.37 3.13 -0.07
C ALA A 108 9.89 2.31 -1.26
N ILE A 109 10.71 2.92 -2.12
CA ILE A 109 11.23 2.28 -3.33
C ILE A 109 12.75 2.36 -3.31
N GLY A 110 13.42 1.23 -3.47
CA GLY A 110 14.86 1.13 -3.60
C GLY A 110 15.26 0.63 -4.98
N ARG A 111 16.12 1.37 -5.67
CA ARG A 111 16.70 0.97 -6.95
C ARG A 111 18.20 0.73 -6.78
N LEU A 112 18.68 -0.44 -7.18
CA LEU A 112 20.08 -0.82 -7.09
C LEU A 112 20.76 -0.75 -8.46
N GLY A 113 21.94 -0.13 -8.50
CA GLY A 113 22.77 -0.11 -9.70
C GLY A 113 23.16 -1.52 -10.17
N ARG A 114 23.48 -2.41 -9.23
CA ARG A 114 23.81 -3.82 -9.45
C ARG A 114 22.84 -4.71 -8.68
N GLY A 115 22.54 -5.90 -9.20
CA GLY A 115 21.65 -6.82 -8.52
C GLY A 115 22.31 -7.43 -7.28
N ILE A 116 21.53 -7.63 -6.22
CA ILE A 116 21.94 -8.31 -4.99
C ILE A 116 21.25 -9.66 -4.88
N ASP A 117 21.90 -10.63 -4.23
CA ASP A 117 21.21 -11.86 -3.83
C ASP A 117 20.19 -11.53 -2.75
N PHE A 118 18.92 -11.83 -3.03
CA PHE A 118 17.80 -11.59 -2.14
C PHE A 118 17.13 -12.90 -1.70
N GLY A 119 17.58 -14.05 -2.20
CA GLY A 119 16.88 -15.32 -2.10
C GLY A 119 15.58 -15.34 -2.91
N SER A 120 15.55 -14.74 -4.10
CA SER A 120 14.37 -14.65 -4.96
C SER A 120 13.83 -16.02 -5.39
N LEU A 121 12.53 -16.11 -5.66
CA LEU A 121 11.86 -17.34 -6.11
C LEU A 121 12.52 -17.97 -7.36
N ASP A 122 12.93 -17.14 -8.32
CA ASP A 122 13.61 -17.54 -9.56
C ASP A 122 15.14 -17.59 -9.44
N ARG A 123 15.68 -17.34 -8.23
CA ARG A 123 17.11 -17.23 -7.92
C ARG A 123 17.84 -16.11 -8.68
N MET A 124 17.11 -15.16 -9.26
CA MET A 124 17.70 -14.01 -9.94
C MET A 124 18.00 -12.89 -8.94
N PRO A 125 19.10 -12.13 -9.14
CA PRO A 125 19.42 -10.97 -8.32
C PRO A 125 18.33 -9.89 -8.39
N VAL A 126 18.03 -9.26 -7.25
CA VAL A 126 17.07 -8.16 -7.16
C VAL A 126 17.75 -6.82 -7.45
N ARG A 127 17.11 -5.98 -8.26
CA ARG A 127 17.53 -4.60 -8.55
C ARG A 127 16.50 -3.55 -8.15
N LEU A 128 15.28 -3.96 -7.89
CA LEU A 128 14.19 -3.08 -7.51
C LEU A 128 13.45 -3.65 -6.30
N ILE A 129 13.34 -2.87 -5.24
CA ILE A 129 12.67 -3.25 -4.00
C ILE A 129 11.54 -2.25 -3.78
N VAL A 130 10.30 -2.75 -3.62
CA VAL A 130 9.13 -1.91 -3.30
C VAL A 130 8.61 -2.35 -1.94
N MET A 131 8.99 -1.62 -0.90
CA MET A 131 8.69 -1.94 0.49
C MET A 131 7.36 -1.30 0.93
N ILE A 132 6.52 -2.05 1.66
CA ILE A 132 5.16 -1.62 2.01
C ILE A 132 4.91 -1.76 3.52
N ALA A 133 4.52 -0.67 4.17
CA ALA A 133 3.92 -0.69 5.50
C ALA A 133 2.40 -0.58 5.37
N VAL A 134 1.68 -1.47 6.04
CA VAL A 134 0.23 -1.65 5.86
C VAL A 134 -0.49 -1.52 7.20
N PRO A 135 -1.55 -0.70 7.31
CA PRO A 135 -2.36 -0.65 8.51
C PRO A 135 -3.16 -1.95 8.67
N GLU A 136 -3.22 -2.51 9.89
CA GLU A 136 -3.92 -3.78 10.14
C GLU A 136 -5.39 -3.78 9.69
N ARG A 137 -6.05 -2.62 9.84
CA ARG A 137 -7.47 -2.40 9.51
C ARG A 137 -7.80 -2.47 8.01
N GLN A 138 -6.81 -2.41 7.12
CA GLN A 138 -6.99 -2.43 5.65
C GLN A 138 -6.50 -3.75 5.03
N ALA A 139 -6.81 -4.87 5.69
CA ALA A 139 -6.38 -6.20 5.26
C ALA A 139 -6.91 -6.61 3.88
N ARG A 140 -8.09 -6.11 3.48
CA ARG A 140 -8.70 -6.42 2.18
C ARG A 140 -8.04 -5.64 1.05
N GLU A 141 -7.74 -4.36 1.29
CA GLU A 141 -7.06 -3.47 0.36
C GLU A 141 -5.60 -3.88 0.16
N TYR A 142 -4.98 -4.48 1.17
CA TYR A 142 -3.59 -4.93 1.13
C TYR A 142 -3.27 -5.78 -0.10
N LEU A 143 -4.03 -6.86 -0.32
CA LEU A 143 -3.80 -7.76 -1.45
C LEU A 143 -4.05 -7.06 -2.79
N ASN A 144 -5.01 -6.13 -2.83
CA ASN A 144 -5.28 -5.33 -4.02
C ASN A 144 -4.08 -4.43 -4.36
N VAL A 145 -3.48 -3.77 -3.37
CA VAL A 145 -2.27 -2.92 -3.56
C VAL A 145 -1.10 -3.75 -4.05
N VAL A 146 -0.82 -4.89 -3.41
CA VAL A 146 0.26 -5.80 -3.82
C VAL A 146 0.02 -6.33 -5.24
N ALA A 147 -1.21 -6.72 -5.57
CA ALA A 147 -1.56 -7.20 -6.91
C ALA A 147 -1.38 -6.11 -7.97
N ALA A 148 -1.78 -4.87 -7.68
CA ALA A 148 -1.59 -3.74 -8.58
C ALA A 148 -0.11 -3.43 -8.83
N LEU A 149 0.71 -3.40 -7.76
CA LEU A 149 2.16 -3.24 -7.87
C LEU A 149 2.78 -4.37 -8.70
N LEU A 150 2.46 -5.62 -8.41
CA LEU A 150 2.97 -6.76 -9.17
C LEU A 150 2.55 -6.72 -10.64
N LYS A 151 1.32 -6.28 -10.96
CA LYS A 151 0.87 -6.13 -12.34
C LYS A 151 1.76 -5.12 -13.08
N ARG A 152 1.99 -3.94 -12.51
CA ARG A 152 2.88 -2.90 -13.06
C ARG A 152 4.32 -3.40 -13.20
N LEU A 153 4.84 -4.01 -12.14
CA LEU A 153 6.23 -4.47 -12.09
C LEU A 153 6.49 -5.68 -12.99
N LYS A 154 5.47 -6.43 -13.42
CA LYS A 154 5.59 -7.49 -14.43
C LYS A 154 5.84 -6.95 -15.83
N GLU A 155 5.38 -5.73 -16.14
CA GLU A 155 5.65 -5.08 -17.42
C GLU A 155 7.14 -4.73 -17.52
N ASP A 156 7.83 -5.28 -18.52
CA ASP A 156 9.26 -5.00 -18.71
C ASP A 156 9.53 -3.53 -19.01
N ALA A 157 8.63 -2.89 -19.78
CA ALA A 157 8.69 -1.46 -20.05
C ALA A 157 8.69 -0.62 -18.76
N THR A 158 7.84 -0.97 -17.80
CA THR A 158 7.76 -0.29 -16.49
C THR A 158 9.05 -0.46 -15.70
N ARG A 159 9.57 -1.69 -15.58
CA ARG A 159 10.87 -1.92 -14.91
C ARG A 159 11.99 -1.14 -15.60
N ARG A 160 12.06 -1.15 -16.93
CA ARG A 160 13.09 -0.41 -17.70
C ARG A 160 12.98 1.09 -17.47
N ARG A 161 11.78 1.67 -17.51
CA ARG A 161 11.55 3.09 -17.19
C ARG A 161 12.06 3.43 -15.80
N ILE A 162 11.74 2.61 -14.80
CA ILE A 162 12.26 2.79 -13.43
C ILE A 162 13.79 2.72 -13.42
N MET A 163 14.41 1.77 -14.13
CA MET A 163 15.87 1.62 -14.14
C MET A 163 16.61 2.77 -14.85
N PHE A 164 15.99 3.44 -15.82
CA PHE A 164 16.59 4.57 -16.56
C PHE A 164 16.19 5.95 -16.05
N ALA A 165 15.20 6.02 -15.14
CA ALA A 165 14.77 7.28 -14.54
C ALA A 165 15.93 8.03 -13.87
N ARG A 166 15.92 9.35 -13.98
CA ARG A 166 16.95 10.22 -13.40
C ARG A 166 16.51 10.90 -12.11
N THR A 167 15.23 10.78 -11.76
CA THR A 167 14.65 11.44 -10.59
C THR A 167 13.66 10.52 -9.87
N PRO A 168 13.47 10.70 -8.54
CA PRO A 168 12.39 10.06 -7.79
C PRO A 168 11.01 10.24 -8.43
N LYS A 169 10.72 11.44 -8.95
CA LYS A 169 9.49 11.75 -9.67
C LYS A 169 9.26 10.86 -10.88
N GLU A 170 10.29 10.63 -11.68
CA GLU A 170 10.21 9.74 -12.85
C GLU A 170 10.01 8.27 -12.44
N ILE A 171 10.64 7.82 -11.35
CA ILE A 171 10.43 6.48 -10.79
C ILE A 171 8.97 6.32 -10.35
N LYS A 172 8.46 7.29 -9.58
CA LYS A 172 7.07 7.32 -9.15
C LYS A 172 6.13 7.28 -10.34
N ALA A 173 6.32 8.15 -11.33
CA ALA A 173 5.53 8.22 -12.55
C ALA A 173 5.51 6.88 -13.29
N ALA A 174 6.67 6.27 -13.50
CA ALA A 174 6.79 4.98 -14.17
C ALA A 174 6.01 3.85 -13.48
N LEU A 175 5.94 3.86 -12.14
CA LEU A 175 5.23 2.83 -11.37
C LEU A 175 3.70 3.06 -11.33
N VAL A 176 3.24 4.32 -11.35
CA VAL A 176 1.81 4.65 -11.19
C VAL A 176 1.07 4.80 -12.51
N GLU A 177 1.75 5.22 -13.57
CA GLU A 177 1.18 5.30 -14.91
C GLU A 177 0.87 3.88 -15.42
N ALA A 178 -0.30 3.72 -16.04
CA ALA A 178 -0.54 2.52 -16.82
C ALA A 178 0.32 2.57 -18.08
N SER A 179 0.97 1.46 -18.44
CA SER A 179 1.28 1.28 -19.86
C SER A 179 -0.05 1.31 -20.62
N GLU A 180 -0.20 2.23 -21.57
CA GLU A 180 -1.17 2.03 -22.63
C GLU A 180 -0.75 0.73 -23.32
N ASP A 181 -1.62 -0.28 -23.27
CA ASP A 181 -1.35 -1.60 -23.82
C ASP A 181 -0.83 -1.45 -25.26
N ALA A 182 0.35 -2.01 -25.53
CA ALA A 182 0.94 -2.12 -26.87
C ALA A 182 0.53 -3.45 -27.51
#